data_AF-A0A6P0Z8R1-F1
#
_entry.id   AF-A0A6P0Z8R1-F1
#
_cell.length_a   1.000
_cell.length_b   1.000
_cell.length_c   1.000
_cell.angle_alpha   90.00
_cell.angle_beta   90.00
_cell.angle_gamma   90.00
#
_symmetry.space_group_name_H-M   'P 1'
#
loop_
_entity.id
_entity.type
_entity.pdbx_description
1 polymer ?
#
loop_
_entity_poly.entity_id
_entity_poly.type
_entity_poly.pdbx_seq_one_letter_code
_entity_poly.pdbx_strand_id
1 'polypeptide(L)'
;MMVVLSPLLDLANFYSQDFDIKTEAEVEFFLEDEGELIKGYIDILTLRQDLWVLVIECKRTQIDVMSALPQLLFYMLNNPHSVKDTFGLITNGREFVFIKLSCQTYPEYAYSKAFDIQTRENELYPVLSILKLLGSLISVK
;
A
#
# COMPACT_ATOMS: atom_id res chain seq x y z
N MET A 1 13.29 -2.64 -0.27
CA MET A 1 12.22 -2.48 -1.28
C MET A 1 11.79 -1.02 -1.51
N MET A 2 12.07 -0.15 -0.54
CA MET A 2 11.89 1.31 -0.62
C MET A 2 12.59 2.00 -1.81
N VAL A 3 13.57 1.35 -2.46
CA VAL A 3 14.30 1.92 -3.62
C VAL A 3 13.38 2.21 -4.81
N VAL A 4 12.29 1.44 -4.97
CA VAL A 4 11.29 1.69 -6.04
C VAL A 4 10.16 2.59 -5.54
N LEU A 5 9.67 2.33 -4.32
CA LEU A 5 8.52 3.05 -3.78
C LEU A 5 8.85 4.51 -3.42
N SER A 6 10.00 4.78 -2.81
CA SER A 6 10.36 6.14 -2.37
C SER A 6 10.40 7.14 -3.54
N PRO A 7 11.03 6.85 -4.70
CA PRO A 7 10.95 7.74 -5.86
C PRO A 7 9.52 7.97 -6.37
N LEU A 8 8.65 6.96 -6.31
CA LEU A 8 7.25 7.12 -6.70
C LEU A 8 6.49 8.04 -5.74
N LEU A 9 6.73 7.89 -4.43
CA LEU A 9 6.13 8.76 -3.43
C LEU A 9 6.61 10.21 -3.57
N ASP A 10 7.89 10.41 -3.87
CA ASP A 10 8.48 11.73 -4.13
C ASP A 10 7.87 12.38 -5.38
N LEU A 11 7.81 11.64 -6.49
CA LEU A 11 7.18 12.12 -7.73
C LEU A 11 5.67 12.40 -7.59
N ALA A 12 5.01 11.77 -6.62
CA ALA A 12 3.63 12.03 -6.24
C ALA A 12 3.47 13.15 -5.19
N ASN A 13 4.57 13.80 -4.79
CA ASN A 13 4.64 14.93 -3.86
C ASN A 13 4.25 14.58 -2.41
N PHE A 14 4.40 13.33 -2.00
CA PHE A 14 4.06 12.87 -0.65
C PHE A 14 5.10 13.23 0.43
N TYR A 15 6.28 13.72 0.06
CA TYR A 15 7.26 14.26 1.02
C TYR A 15 7.11 15.78 1.24
N SER A 16 6.09 16.41 0.65
CA SER A 16 5.79 17.83 0.89
C SER A 16 5.22 18.07 2.29
N GLN A 17 5.20 19.33 2.74
CA GLN A 17 4.71 19.71 4.07
C GLN A 17 3.25 19.32 4.33
N ASP A 18 2.47 19.08 3.27
CA ASP A 18 1.06 18.72 3.37
C ASP A 18 0.86 17.26 3.82
N PHE A 19 1.90 16.43 3.77
CA PHE A 19 1.86 15.01 4.09
C PHE A 19 2.87 14.65 5.19
N ASP A 20 2.36 14.16 6.31
CA ASP A 20 3.18 13.53 7.35
C ASP A 20 3.22 12.02 7.08
N ILE A 21 4.38 11.51 6.66
CA ILE A 21 4.61 10.08 6.46
C ILE A 21 5.08 9.49 7.78
N LYS A 22 4.30 8.56 8.32
CA LYS A 22 4.64 7.86 9.56
C LYS A 22 4.83 6.38 9.29
N THR A 23 5.88 5.81 9.87
CA THR A 23 6.03 4.36 9.98
C THR A 23 5.27 3.89 11.20
N GLU A 24 4.23 3.09 10.99
CA GLU A 24 3.34 2.62 12.05
C GLU A 24 3.86 1.35 12.72
N ALA A 25 4.28 0.37 11.93
CA ALA A 25 4.78 -0.91 12.42
C ALA A 25 5.61 -1.63 11.36
N GLU A 26 6.50 -2.49 11.86
CA GLU A 26 7.09 -3.59 11.09
C GLU A 26 6.48 -4.89 11.65
N VAL A 27 5.81 -5.66 10.80
CA VAL A 27 5.12 -6.90 11.20
C VAL A 27 5.82 -8.10 10.59
N GLU A 28 6.31 -9.00 11.43
CA GLU A 28 6.89 -10.27 11.02
C GLU A 28 5.80 -11.27 10.66
N PHE A 29 5.98 -11.99 9.54
CA PHE A 29 5.10 -13.08 9.16
C PHE A 29 5.89 -14.28 8.64
N PHE A 30 5.27 -15.45 8.73
CA PHE A 30 5.82 -16.70 8.22
C PHE A 30 4.86 -17.30 7.20
N LEU A 31 5.39 -17.73 6.06
CA LEU A 31 4.66 -18.48 5.06
C LEU A 31 5.34 -19.83 4.87
N GLU A 32 4.54 -20.88 4.69
CA GLU A 32 5.03 -22.17 4.26
C GLU A 32 4.91 -22.26 2.74
N ASP A 33 6.03 -22.51 2.07
CA ASP A 33 6.10 -22.63 0.62
C ASP A 33 7.00 -23.83 0.28
N GLU A 34 6.42 -24.83 -0.38
CA GLU A 34 7.08 -26.10 -0.72
C GLU A 34 7.78 -26.79 0.47
N GLY A 35 7.24 -26.63 1.68
CA GLY A 35 7.80 -27.21 2.91
C GLY A 35 8.95 -26.41 3.52
N GLU A 36 9.29 -25.24 2.96
CA GLU A 36 10.17 -24.27 3.59
C GLU A 36 9.36 -23.17 4.27
N LEU A 37 9.76 -22.86 5.51
CA LEU A 37 9.18 -21.75 6.27
C LEU A 37 9.92 -20.46 5.92
N ILE A 38 9.26 -19.62 5.13
CA ILE A 38 9.78 -18.34 4.65
C ILE A 38 9.39 -17.24 5.64
N LYS A 39 10.40 -16.55 6.14
CA LYS A 39 10.24 -15.34 6.94
C LYS A 39 10.13 -14.10 6.06
N GLY A 40 9.12 -13.28 6.30
CA GLY A 40 8.95 -11.97 5.68
C GLY A 40 8.60 -10.88 6.70
N TYR A 41 8.67 -9.64 6.25
CA TYR A 41 8.33 -8.44 7.01
C TYR A 41 7.35 -7.57 6.22
N ILE A 42 6.51 -6.87 6.94
CA ILE A 42 5.58 -5.89 6.41
C ILE A 42 5.90 -4.55 7.05
N ASP A 43 6.39 -3.61 6.25
CA ASP A 43 6.51 -2.22 6.65
C ASP A 43 5.20 -1.48 6.35
N ILE A 44 4.72 -0.74 7.34
CA ILE A 44 3.44 -0.02 7.24
C ILE A 44 3.71 1.46 7.35
N LEU A 45 3.39 2.16 6.28
CA LEU A 45 3.47 3.61 6.19
C LEU A 45 2.05 4.16 6.15
N THR A 46 1.80 5.24 6.88
CA THR A 46 0.56 6.01 6.76
C THR A 46 0.86 7.42 6.30
N LEU A 47 0.04 7.92 5.39
CA LEU A 47 0.07 9.29 4.91
C LEU A 47 -1.23 9.97 5.32
N ARG A 48 -1.13 10.89 6.27
CA ARG A 48 -2.26 11.63 6.86
C ARG A 48 -3.39 10.75 7.41
N GLN A 49 -3.13 9.47 7.67
CA GLN A 49 -4.14 8.49 8.09
C GLN A 49 -5.21 8.18 7.03
N ASP A 50 -5.17 8.80 5.84
CA ASP A 50 -6.13 8.57 4.75
C ASP A 50 -5.58 7.66 3.64
N LEU A 51 -4.25 7.47 3.59
CA LEU A 51 -3.59 6.54 2.69
C LEU A 51 -2.63 5.63 3.47
N TRP A 52 -2.90 4.33 3.44
CA TRP A 52 -2.09 3.30 4.06
C TRP A 52 -1.27 2.58 3.00
N VAL A 53 0.05 2.51 3.18
CA VAL A 53 0.96 1.84 2.25
C VAL A 53 1.65 0.70 2.98
N LEU A 54 1.40 -0.52 2.52
CA LEU A 54 1.90 -1.76 3.09
C LEU A 54 2.94 -2.35 2.13
N VAL A 55 4.14 -2.54 2.65
CA VAL A 55 5.36 -2.81 1.90
C VAL A 55 5.87 -4.17 2.37
N ILE A 56 5.64 -5.22 1.58
CA ILE A 56 5.99 -6.61 1.90
C ILE A 56 7.44 -6.92 1.52
N GLU A 57 8.34 -6.95 2.49
CA GLU A 57 9.73 -7.36 2.28
C GLU A 57 9.91 -8.85 2.55
N CYS A 58 10.28 -9.63 1.53
CA CYS A 58 10.58 -11.04 1.69
C CYS A 58 11.69 -11.53 0.76
N LYS A 59 12.43 -12.56 1.18
CA LYS A 59 13.52 -13.16 0.41
C LYS A 59 13.05 -13.84 -0.88
N ARG A 60 11.80 -14.31 -0.94
CA ARG A 60 11.21 -14.88 -2.16
C ARG A 60 10.27 -13.88 -2.80
N THR A 61 10.56 -13.51 -4.05
CA THR A 61 9.79 -12.55 -4.86
C THR A 61 8.49 -13.13 -5.44
N GLN A 62 8.12 -14.36 -5.08
CA GLN A 62 6.94 -15.06 -5.60
C GLN A 62 5.73 -15.03 -4.67
N ILE A 63 5.83 -14.37 -3.52
CA ILE A 63 4.70 -14.23 -2.60
C ILE A 63 3.64 -13.35 -3.24
N ASP A 64 2.40 -13.86 -3.25
CA ASP A 64 1.23 -13.11 -3.66
C ASP A 64 1.07 -11.88 -2.77
N VAL A 65 1.12 -10.70 -3.39
CA VAL A 65 0.95 -9.40 -2.72
C VAL A 65 -0.38 -9.32 -1.99
N MET A 66 -1.42 -10.02 -2.46
CA MET A 66 -2.75 -10.02 -1.84
C MET A 66 -2.79 -10.74 -0.49
N SER A 67 -1.77 -11.52 -0.14
CA SER A 67 -1.65 -12.13 1.19
C SER A 67 -1.63 -11.11 2.34
N ALA A 68 -1.23 -9.86 2.07
CA ALA A 68 -1.23 -8.79 3.07
C ALA A 68 -2.55 -8.00 3.14
N LEU A 69 -3.56 -8.32 2.32
CA LEU A 69 -4.85 -7.63 2.34
C LEU A 69 -5.54 -7.66 3.72
N PRO A 70 -5.61 -8.79 4.45
CA PRO A 70 -6.21 -8.80 5.79
C PRO A 70 -5.50 -7.84 6.75
N GLN A 71 -4.16 -7.77 6.70
CA GLN A 71 -3.37 -6.88 7.53
C GLN A 71 -3.67 -5.41 7.17
N LEU A 72 -3.67 -5.06 5.88
CA LEU A 72 -4.01 -3.71 5.44
C LEU A 72 -5.41 -3.29 5.91
N LEU A 73 -6.41 -4.14 5.72
CA LEU A 73 -7.79 -3.86 6.13
C LEU A 73 -7.90 -3.68 7.65
N PHE A 74 -7.15 -4.44 8.44
CA PHE A 74 -7.11 -4.26 9.90
C PHE A 74 -6.67 -2.84 10.27
N TYR A 75 -5.61 -2.31 9.66
CA TYR A 75 -5.17 -0.94 9.94
C TYR A 75 -6.16 0.11 9.43
N MET A 76 -6.67 -0.06 8.21
CA MET A 76 -7.63 0.88 7.63
C MET A 76 -8.95 0.96 8.43
N LEU A 77 -9.44 -0.18 8.95
CA LEU A 77 -10.66 -0.24 9.77
C LEU A 77 -10.45 0.33 11.18
N ASN A 78 -9.24 0.24 11.73
CA ASN A 78 -8.89 0.83 13.02
C ASN A 78 -8.46 2.31 12.91
N ASN A 79 -8.68 2.94 11.75
CA ASN A 79 -8.39 4.35 11.55
C ASN A 79 -9.37 5.22 12.38
N PRO A 80 -8.86 6.04 13.32
CA PRO A 80 -9.71 6.87 14.19
C PRO A 80 -10.50 7.96 13.45
N HIS A 81 -10.18 8.26 12.18
CA HIS A 81 -10.81 9.30 11.36
C HIS A 81 -11.77 8.74 10.28
N SER A 82 -12.55 7.70 10.61
CA SER A 82 -13.37 6.89 9.69
C SER A 82 -14.54 7.57 8.97
N VAL A 83 -14.62 8.91 8.94
CA VAL A 83 -15.76 9.65 8.34
C VAL A 83 -15.68 9.71 6.81
N LYS A 84 -14.54 9.34 6.22
CA LYS A 84 -14.29 9.40 4.76
C LYS A 84 -13.73 8.07 4.23
N ASP A 85 -13.81 7.93 2.91
CA ASP A 85 -13.13 6.85 2.18
C ASP A 85 -11.64 6.86 2.51
N THR A 86 -11.11 5.70 2.90
CA THR A 86 -9.68 5.49 3.15
C THR A 86 -9.07 4.70 2.00
N PHE A 87 -7.85 5.03 1.62
CA PHE A 87 -7.13 4.37 0.54
C PHE A 87 -5.99 3.52 1.07
N GLY A 88 -5.66 2.47 0.33
CA GLY A 88 -4.61 1.54 0.63
C GLY A 88 -3.76 1.24 -0.60
N LEU A 89 -2.50 0.89 -0.38
CA LEU A 89 -1.60 0.33 -1.37
C LEU A 89 -0.88 -0.85 -0.74
N ILE A 90 -0.89 -2.00 -1.40
CA ILE A 90 -0.02 -3.13 -1.07
C ILE A 90 1.03 -3.26 -2.17
N THR A 91 2.30 -3.40 -1.78
CA THR A 91 3.37 -3.60 -2.74
C THR A 91 4.50 -4.49 -2.20
N ASN A 92 5.09 -5.28 -3.10
CA ASN A 92 6.36 -5.99 -2.90
C ASN A 92 7.51 -5.35 -3.72
N GLY A 93 7.34 -4.09 -4.14
CA GLY A 93 8.29 -3.35 -4.98
C GLY A 93 8.25 -3.73 -6.46
N ARG A 94 7.62 -4.84 -6.84
CA ARG A 94 7.33 -5.21 -8.23
C ARG A 94 5.86 -4.97 -8.55
N GLU A 95 4.99 -5.49 -7.71
CA GLU A 95 3.53 -5.44 -7.88
C GLU A 95 2.93 -4.36 -6.98
N PHE A 96 1.90 -3.70 -7.47
CA PHE A 96 1.16 -2.64 -6.78
C PHE A 96 -0.33 -2.93 -6.90
N VAL A 97 -1.01 -3.05 -5.76
CA VAL A 97 -2.48 -3.19 -5.71
C VAL A 97 -3.05 -2.07 -4.85
N PHE A 98 -3.95 -1.29 -5.43
CA PHE A 98 -4.62 -0.19 -4.75
C PHE A 98 -5.95 -0.66 -4.17
N ILE A 99 -6.23 -0.26 -2.93
CA ILE A 99 -7.43 -0.61 -2.18
C ILE A 99 -8.19 0.68 -1.89
N LYS A 100 -9.52 0.62 -1.98
CA LYS A 100 -10.41 1.64 -1.45
C LYS A 100 -11.31 1.00 -0.40
N LEU A 101 -11.39 1.62 0.78
CA LEU A 101 -12.31 1.25 1.85
C LEU A 101 -13.34 2.37 2.04
N SER A 102 -14.62 2.01 1.93
CA SER A 102 -15.75 2.88 2.23
C SER A 102 -16.25 2.58 3.63
N CYS A 103 -15.99 3.49 4.57
CA CYS A 103 -16.41 3.40 5.97
C CYS A 103 -17.85 3.93 6.12
N GLN A 104 -18.83 3.16 5.64
CA GLN A 104 -20.26 3.38 5.89
C GLN A 104 -20.76 2.49 7.05
N THR A 105 -22.07 2.42 7.27
CA THR A 105 -22.70 1.53 8.28
C THR A 105 -22.18 0.09 8.19
N TYR A 106 -21.88 -0.37 6.97
CA TYR A 106 -21.17 -1.61 6.71
C TYR A 106 -19.90 -1.28 5.90
N PRO A 107 -18.70 -1.57 6.42
CA PRO A 107 -17.47 -1.32 5.68
C PRO A 107 -17.39 -2.20 4.43
N GLU A 108 -17.19 -1.57 3.27
CA GLU A 108 -17.00 -2.25 1.99
C GLU A 108 -15.67 -1.85 1.39
N TYR A 109 -14.98 -2.81 0.74
CA TYR A 109 -13.73 -2.53 0.06
C TYR A 109 -13.72 -3.08 -1.37
N ALA A 110 -12.93 -2.45 -2.20
CA ALA A 110 -12.59 -2.92 -3.54
C ALA A 110 -11.08 -2.73 -3.77
N TYR A 111 -10.52 -3.52 -4.67
CA TYR A 111 -9.12 -3.43 -5.05
C TYR A 111 -8.96 -3.39 -6.57
N SER A 112 -7.88 -2.75 -7.03
CA SER A 112 -7.51 -2.70 -8.44
C SER A 112 -6.97 -4.04 -8.93
N LYS A 113 -6.78 -4.20 -10.25
CA LYS A 113 -5.83 -5.21 -10.74
C LYS A 113 -4.43 -4.97 -10.12
N ALA A 114 -3.60 -6.01 -10.09
CA ALA A 114 -2.18 -5.86 -9.81
C ALA A 114 -1.48 -5.18 -10.99
N PHE A 115 -0.73 -4.12 -10.71
CA PHE A 115 0.16 -3.47 -11.66
C PHE A 115 1.57 -3.99 -11.43
N ASP A 116 2.22 -4.51 -12.47
CA ASP A 116 3.57 -5.05 -12.42
C ASP A 116 4.52 -4.17 -13.25
N ILE A 117 5.50 -3.57 -12.57
CA ILE A 117 6.47 -2.65 -13.18
C ILE A 117 7.49 -3.35 -14.10
N GLN A 118 7.58 -4.68 -14.06
CA GLN A 118 8.42 -5.47 -14.96
C GLN A 118 7.75 -5.79 -16.28
N THR A 119 6.45 -5.49 -16.42
CA THR A 119 5.72 -5.63 -17.68
C THR A 119 6.29 -4.71 -18.76
N ARG A 120 6.21 -5.16 -20.02
CA ARG A 120 6.66 -4.37 -21.17
C ARG A 120 5.85 -3.10 -21.38
N GLU A 121 4.62 -3.06 -20.88
CA GLU A 121 3.72 -1.90 -20.98
C GLU A 121 4.08 -0.76 -20.03
N ASN A 122 5.09 -0.94 -19.16
CA ASN A 122 5.56 0.07 -18.21
C ASN A 122 4.43 0.58 -17.31
N GLU A 123 3.82 -0.34 -16.56
CA GLU A 123 2.72 -0.05 -15.64
C GLU A 123 3.09 0.89 -14.48
N LEU A 124 4.37 1.29 -14.39
CA LEU A 124 4.84 2.34 -13.48
C LEU A 124 4.14 3.69 -13.72
N TYR A 125 3.80 4.04 -14.96
CA TYR A 125 3.09 5.29 -15.27
C TYR A 125 1.66 5.31 -14.72
N PRO A 126 0.83 4.27 -14.93
CA PRO A 126 -0.44 4.10 -14.22
C PRO A 126 -0.29 4.20 -12.70
N VAL A 127 0.69 3.50 -12.11
CA VAL A 127 0.93 3.52 -10.66
C VAL A 127 1.18 4.94 -10.17
N LEU A 128 2.09 5.68 -10.82
CA LEU A 128 2.38 7.07 -10.45
C LEU A 128 1.16 7.99 -10.64
N SER A 129 0.37 7.76 -11.68
CA SER A 129 -0.82 8.55 -11.97
C SER A 129 -1.89 8.35 -10.88
N ILE A 130 -2.08 7.11 -10.43
CA ILE A 130 -2.98 6.78 -9.32
C ILE A 130 -2.47 7.41 -8.02
N LEU A 131 -1.17 7.29 -7.72
CA LEU A 131 -0.57 7.92 -6.54
C LEU A 131 -0.80 9.44 -6.51
N LYS A 132 -0.61 10.14 -7.63
CA LYS A 132 -0.90 11.57 -7.75
C LYS A 132 -2.38 11.90 -7.55
N LEU A 133 -3.27 11.10 -8.12
CA LEU A 133 -4.71 11.25 -7.91
C LEU A 133 -5.07 11.09 -6.44
N LEU A 134 -4.58 10.03 -5.78
CA LEU A 134 -4.80 9.79 -4.36
C LEU A 134 -4.28 10.97 -3.53
N GLY A 135 -3.05 11.42 -3.79
CA GLY A 135 -2.50 12.62 -3.14
C GLY A 135 -3.41 13.84 -3.28
N SER A 136 -4.00 14.09 -4.46
CA SER A 136 -4.95 15.19 -4.66
C SER A 136 -6.27 15.02 -3.89
N LEU A 137 -6.73 13.77 -3.70
CA LEU A 137 -7.97 13.47 -2.97
C LEU A 137 -7.80 13.61 -1.45
N ILE A 138 -6.61 13.30 -0.94
CA ILE A 138 -6.31 13.37 0.49
C ILE A 138 -5.63 14.70 0.90
N SER A 139 -5.14 15.49 -0.05
CA SER A 139 -4.69 16.87 0.20
C SER A 139 -5.84 17.76 0.67
N VAL A 140 -5.58 18.59 1.68
CA VAL A 140 -6.49 19.68 2.06
C VAL A 140 -6.25 20.85 1.10
N LYS A 141 -7.31 21.56 0.74
CA LYS A 141 -7.21 22.89 0.12
C LYS A 141 -6.90 23.94 1.16
#